data_AF-A0A661PWF1-F1
#
_entry.id   AF-A0A661PWF1-F1
#
_cell.length_a   1.000
_cell.length_b   1.000
_cell.length_c   1.000
_cell.angle_alpha   90.00
_cell.angle_beta   90.00
_cell.angle_gamma   90.00
#
_symmetry.space_group_name_H-M   'P 1'
#
loop_
_entity.id
_entity.type
_entity.pdbx_description
1 polymer ?
#
loop_
_entity_poly.entity_id
_entity_poly.type
_entity_poly.pdbx_seq_one_letter_code
_entity_poly.pdbx_strand_id
1 'polypeptide(L)'
;LKLREERRQRRDRTGQVRLQLETAQRSGQMVVETEQLSFKYGDDLIIDSLNLRIMRGDRIGLIGPNGSGKTTLLKVLTEELQPSSGTLRHGTNLQITYFDQLRDQLDEDRTVKQNIADDHDQVLINGTARHIYGYLQDFLFTPERARTPVRVLSGGEKNRLLLAKLFTRPANLLILDEPTNDLDMETLDLLEELLLDYQGTVLLVSHDRSFLNNVVTSSLIFDGSGKVEEVIGGYDDWLATQPEIIAPAKKEKLNPAPRKQRPRKLSFKEKQELEKLPQQIDALETEQAELHEKMADPTLYKEGDGTLITTMKERLAKIEITLEADYQRWEELDQIPE
;
A
#
# COMPACT_ATOMS: atom_id res chain seq x y z
N LEU A 1 -6.59 10.96 -12.87
CA LEU A 1 -7.58 12.07 -12.90
C LEU A 1 -8.95 11.64 -13.44
N LYS A 2 -9.10 11.14 -14.67
CA LYS A 2 -10.41 10.76 -15.26
C LYS A 2 -11.21 9.71 -14.46
N LEU A 3 -10.54 8.68 -13.94
CA LEU A 3 -11.16 7.65 -13.10
C LEU A 3 -11.63 8.17 -11.72
N ARG A 4 -10.88 9.13 -11.13
CA ARG A 4 -11.27 9.81 -9.87
C ARG A 4 -12.51 10.68 -10.08
N GLU A 5 -12.58 11.37 -11.22
CA GLU A 5 -13.76 12.15 -11.65
C GLU A 5 -15.01 11.26 -11.85
N GLU A 6 -14.85 10.13 -12.54
CA GLU A 6 -15.93 9.17 -12.80
C GLU A 6 -16.49 8.56 -11.50
N ARG A 7 -15.64 8.28 -10.51
CA ARG A 7 -16.07 7.83 -9.17
C ARG A 7 -16.79 8.95 -8.40
N ARG A 8 -16.28 10.18 -8.44
CA ARG A 8 -16.93 11.36 -7.81
C ARG A 8 -18.34 11.58 -8.34
N GLN A 9 -18.54 11.45 -9.66
CA GLN A 9 -19.84 11.57 -10.31
C GLN A 9 -20.82 10.43 -9.95
N ARG A 10 -20.34 9.23 -9.61
CA ARG A 10 -21.19 8.13 -9.10
C ARG A 10 -21.68 8.43 -7.68
N ARG A 11 -20.86 9.02 -6.82
CA ARG A 11 -21.23 9.39 -5.45
C ARG A 11 -22.39 10.40 -5.42
N ASP A 12 -22.34 11.44 -6.27
CA ASP A 12 -23.42 12.44 -6.38
C ASP A 12 -24.74 11.83 -6.86
N ARG A 13 -24.70 10.72 -7.62
CA ARG A 13 -25.89 9.97 -8.03
C ARG A 13 -26.52 9.11 -6.94
N THR A 14 -25.81 8.86 -5.85
CA THR A 14 -26.30 8.00 -4.74
C THR A 14 -27.30 8.75 -3.83
N GLY A 15 -27.44 10.07 -4.00
CA GLY A 15 -28.34 10.93 -3.21
C GLY A 15 -29.75 11.17 -3.77
N GLN A 16 -30.10 10.64 -4.95
CA GLN A 16 -31.46 10.77 -5.49
C GLN A 16 -32.02 9.42 -5.92
N VAL A 17 -32.86 8.85 -5.06
CA VAL A 17 -33.72 7.72 -5.39
C VAL A 17 -34.71 8.14 -6.47
N ARG A 18 -34.54 7.60 -7.68
CA ARG A 18 -35.66 7.29 -8.58
C ARG A 18 -35.31 6.06 -9.42
N LEU A 19 -35.91 4.94 -9.04
CA LEU A 19 -36.04 3.74 -9.86
C LEU A 19 -36.71 4.09 -11.19
N GLN A 20 -36.12 3.64 -12.30
CA GLN A 20 -36.89 3.12 -13.43
C GLN A 20 -36.07 2.03 -14.16
N LEU A 21 -36.82 1.02 -14.59
CA LEU A 21 -36.45 -0.37 -14.85
C LEU A 21 -35.78 -0.65 -16.20
N GLU A 22 -35.11 -1.81 -16.20
CA GLU A 22 -34.94 -2.78 -17.29
C GLU A 22 -34.06 -2.45 -18.50
N THR A 23 -32.92 -3.14 -18.56
CA THR A 23 -32.71 -4.17 -19.59
C THR A 23 -31.60 -5.14 -19.18
N ALA A 24 -31.89 -6.42 -19.35
CA ALA A 24 -31.12 -7.57 -18.91
C ALA A 24 -29.74 -7.71 -19.57
N GLN A 25 -28.87 -8.50 -18.92
CA GLN A 25 -27.55 -8.99 -19.33
C GLN A 25 -26.35 -8.03 -19.13
N ARG A 26 -25.95 -7.81 -17.88
CA ARG A 26 -24.55 -7.51 -17.55
C ARG A 26 -24.10 -8.35 -16.37
N SER A 27 -23.55 -9.52 -16.65
CA SER A 27 -22.75 -10.25 -15.67
C SER A 27 -21.56 -9.37 -15.22
N GLY A 28 -21.48 -9.09 -13.91
CA GLY A 28 -20.21 -8.99 -13.17
C GLY A 28 -19.46 -7.66 -13.11
N GLN A 29 -20.09 -6.48 -12.97
CA GLN A 29 -19.31 -5.26 -12.63
C GLN A 29 -18.99 -5.15 -11.13
N MET A 30 -19.83 -5.73 -10.28
CA MET A 30 -19.59 -5.80 -8.83
C MET A 30 -18.62 -6.95 -8.53
N VAL A 31 -17.66 -6.68 -7.64
CA VAL A 31 -16.61 -7.61 -7.20
C VAL A 31 -16.89 -8.06 -5.78
N VAL A 32 -17.12 -7.10 -4.87
CA VAL A 32 -17.57 -7.37 -3.49
C VAL A 32 -18.59 -6.30 -3.07
N GLU A 33 -19.60 -6.71 -2.33
CA GLU A 33 -20.56 -5.81 -1.68
C GLU A 33 -20.78 -6.26 -0.23
N THR A 34 -20.69 -5.33 0.70
CA THR A 34 -20.98 -5.54 2.12
C THR A 34 -22.14 -4.64 2.55
N GLU A 35 -23.06 -5.18 3.33
CA GLU A 35 -24.16 -4.43 3.95
C GLU A 35 -24.13 -4.67 5.46
N GLN A 36 -23.92 -3.59 6.22
CA GLN A 36 -23.82 -3.59 7.69
C GLN A 36 -22.90 -4.70 8.24
N LEU A 37 -21.79 -4.93 7.56
CA LEU A 37 -20.87 -6.01 7.89
C LEU A 37 -20.11 -5.67 9.18
N SER A 38 -20.20 -6.55 10.16
CA SER A 38 -19.43 -6.44 11.40
C SER A 38 -18.65 -7.72 11.67
N PHE A 39 -17.49 -7.56 12.28
CA PHE A 39 -16.63 -8.67 12.68
C PHE A 39 -16.03 -8.40 14.05
N LYS A 40 -15.99 -9.44 14.89
CA LYS A 40 -15.39 -9.38 16.23
C LYS A 40 -14.51 -10.60 16.52
N TYR A 41 -13.45 -10.39 17.29
CA TYR A 41 -12.70 -11.48 17.93
C TYR A 41 -13.13 -11.58 19.38
N GLY A 42 -13.88 -12.64 19.72
CA GLY A 42 -14.49 -12.75 21.04
C GLY A 42 -15.47 -11.61 21.31
N ASP A 43 -15.07 -10.68 22.18
CA ASP A 43 -15.82 -9.47 22.52
C ASP A 43 -15.25 -8.19 21.88
N ASP A 44 -14.07 -8.26 21.26
CA ASP A 44 -13.41 -7.11 20.65
C ASP A 44 -13.96 -6.87 19.25
N LEU A 45 -14.63 -5.72 19.06
CA LEU A 45 -15.20 -5.31 17.78
C LEU A 45 -14.10 -4.74 16.88
N ILE A 46 -13.84 -5.41 15.75
CA ILE A 46 -12.77 -5.05 14.81
C ILE A 46 -13.31 -4.31 13.59
N ILE A 47 -14.53 -4.63 13.18
CA ILE A 47 -15.23 -3.96 12.08
C ILE A 47 -16.68 -3.77 12.53
N ASP A 48 -17.17 -2.53 12.44
CA ASP A 48 -18.53 -2.16 12.83
C ASP A 48 -19.33 -1.66 11.62
N SER A 49 -20.36 -2.42 11.24
CA SER A 49 -21.44 -1.99 10.35
C SER A 49 -20.97 -1.42 9.00
N LEU A 50 -19.93 -2.03 8.42
CA LEU A 50 -19.31 -1.60 7.17
C LEU A 50 -20.24 -1.81 5.97
N ASN A 51 -20.51 -0.72 5.26
CA ASN A 51 -21.14 -0.73 3.93
C ASN A 51 -20.08 -0.38 2.90
N LEU A 52 -19.73 -1.33 2.05
CA LEU A 52 -18.66 -1.19 1.07
C LEU A 52 -19.09 -1.82 -0.25
N ARG A 53 -18.79 -1.15 -1.36
CA ARG A 53 -19.03 -1.70 -2.69
C ARG A 53 -17.80 -1.56 -3.57
N ILE A 54 -17.19 -2.70 -3.87
CA ILE A 54 -16.02 -2.82 -4.71
C ILE A 54 -16.47 -3.23 -6.11
N MET A 55 -16.05 -2.47 -7.11
CA MET A 55 -16.34 -2.68 -8.52
C MET A 55 -15.08 -3.11 -9.28
N ARG A 56 -15.26 -3.69 -10.47
CA ARG A 56 -14.13 -4.07 -11.33
C ARG A 56 -13.29 -2.85 -11.71
N GLY A 57 -11.98 -2.97 -11.58
CA GLY A 57 -11.01 -1.92 -11.88
C GLY A 57 -10.78 -0.93 -10.73
N ASP A 58 -11.47 -1.10 -9.60
CA ASP A 58 -11.20 -0.30 -8.41
C ASP A 58 -9.83 -0.64 -7.84
N ARG A 59 -9.11 0.38 -7.39
CA ARG A 59 -7.82 0.25 -6.69
C ARG A 59 -7.98 0.90 -5.33
N ILE A 60 -8.01 0.09 -4.29
CA ILE A 60 -8.40 0.51 -2.94
C ILE A 60 -7.21 0.28 -2.00
N GLY A 61 -6.72 1.36 -1.41
CA GLY A 61 -5.76 1.32 -0.31
C GLY A 61 -6.46 1.03 1.03
N LEU A 62 -5.84 0.27 1.91
CA LEU A 62 -6.27 0.09 3.30
C LEU A 62 -5.22 0.75 4.19
N ILE A 63 -5.63 1.79 4.91
CA ILE A 63 -4.73 2.67 5.66
C ILE A 63 -5.15 2.68 7.13
N GLY A 64 -4.19 2.56 8.04
CA GLY A 64 -4.43 2.64 9.48
C GLY A 64 -3.31 1.99 10.28
N PRO A 65 -3.30 2.14 11.61
CA PRO A 65 -2.25 1.60 12.46
C PRO A 65 -2.22 0.06 12.44
N ASN A 66 -1.14 -0.52 12.95
CA ASN A 66 -1.06 -1.97 13.12
C ASN A 66 -2.06 -2.45 14.15
N GLY A 67 -2.72 -3.58 13.87
CA GLY A 67 -3.82 -4.08 14.68
C GLY A 67 -5.17 -3.40 14.46
N SER A 68 -5.29 -2.44 13.53
CA SER A 68 -6.56 -1.74 13.27
C SER A 68 -7.63 -2.58 12.54
N GLY A 69 -7.29 -3.79 12.10
CA GLY A 69 -8.21 -4.70 11.43
C GLY A 69 -8.08 -4.80 9.90
N LYS A 70 -7.06 -4.20 9.27
CA LYS A 70 -6.82 -4.25 7.80
C LYS A 70 -6.80 -5.68 7.25
N THR A 71 -5.88 -6.51 7.72
CA THR A 71 -5.77 -7.93 7.33
C THR A 71 -7.02 -8.72 7.73
N THR A 72 -7.69 -8.34 8.83
CA THR A 72 -8.96 -8.96 9.22
C THR A 72 -10.06 -8.67 8.20
N LEU A 73 -10.17 -7.43 7.70
CA LEU A 73 -11.11 -7.09 6.63
C LEU A 73 -10.77 -7.90 5.37
N LEU A 74 -9.50 -7.98 4.97
CA LEU A 74 -9.09 -8.78 3.81
C LEU A 74 -9.56 -10.23 3.95
N LYS A 75 -9.31 -10.88 5.09
CA LYS A 75 -9.74 -12.26 5.37
C LYS A 75 -11.26 -12.44 5.37
N VAL A 76 -12.00 -11.44 5.84
CA VAL A 76 -13.47 -11.47 5.76
C VAL A 76 -13.92 -11.33 4.30
N LEU A 77 -13.33 -10.40 3.54
CA LEU A 77 -13.65 -10.21 2.12
C LEU A 77 -13.27 -11.42 1.26
N THR A 78 -12.27 -12.21 1.64
CA THR A 78 -11.87 -13.46 0.97
C THR A 78 -12.60 -14.71 1.48
N GLU A 79 -13.57 -14.56 2.40
CA GLU A 79 -14.32 -15.66 3.04
C GLU A 79 -13.47 -16.62 3.90
N GLU A 80 -12.21 -16.31 4.18
CA GLU A 80 -11.38 -17.02 5.16
C GLU A 80 -11.94 -16.86 6.58
N LEU A 81 -12.60 -15.72 6.84
CA LEU A 81 -13.32 -15.43 8.07
C LEU A 81 -14.78 -15.10 7.77
N GLN A 82 -15.68 -15.61 8.60
CA GLN A 82 -17.11 -15.33 8.47
C GLN A 82 -17.47 -14.05 9.24
N PRO A 83 -18.30 -13.16 8.66
CA PRO A 83 -18.78 -11.98 9.37
C PRO A 83 -19.60 -12.40 10.58
N SER A 84 -19.50 -11.62 11.66
CA SER A 84 -20.29 -11.84 12.88
C SER A 84 -21.74 -11.37 12.71
N SER A 85 -21.95 -10.35 11.87
CA SER A 85 -23.27 -9.87 11.45
C SER A 85 -23.17 -9.13 10.10
N GLY A 86 -24.32 -8.85 9.49
CA GLY A 86 -24.40 -8.21 8.18
C GLY A 86 -24.29 -9.23 7.04
N THR A 87 -24.10 -8.72 5.82
CA THR A 87 -23.97 -9.57 4.63
C THR A 87 -22.72 -9.23 3.84
N LEU A 88 -22.11 -10.28 3.27
CA LEU A 88 -21.02 -10.21 2.29
C LEU A 88 -21.51 -10.90 1.02
N ARG A 89 -21.34 -10.25 -0.13
CA ARG A 89 -21.66 -10.80 -1.44
C ARG A 89 -20.49 -10.62 -2.38
N HIS A 90 -20.13 -11.68 -3.10
CA HIS A 90 -19.15 -11.60 -4.17
C HIS A 90 -19.81 -11.48 -5.54
N GLY A 91 -19.07 -10.87 -6.46
CA GLY A 91 -19.38 -10.91 -7.88
C GLY A 91 -19.26 -12.31 -8.47
N THR A 92 -19.86 -12.50 -9.63
CA THR A 92 -19.76 -13.76 -10.38
C THR A 92 -18.34 -14.00 -10.90
N ASN A 93 -17.84 -15.24 -10.78
CA ASN A 93 -16.53 -15.71 -11.24
C ASN A 93 -15.35 -14.91 -10.66
N LEU A 94 -15.39 -14.62 -9.35
CA LEU A 94 -14.28 -13.99 -8.64
C LEU A 94 -13.07 -14.94 -8.57
N GLN A 95 -11.90 -14.46 -9.00
CA GLN A 95 -10.61 -15.13 -8.96
C GLN A 95 -9.68 -14.23 -8.15
N ILE A 96 -9.56 -14.57 -6.87
CA ILE A 96 -8.77 -13.84 -5.90
C ILE A 96 -7.35 -14.40 -5.90
N THR A 97 -6.36 -13.52 -5.97
CA THR A 97 -4.96 -13.90 -5.77
C THR A 97 -4.33 -13.02 -4.71
N TYR A 98 -3.70 -13.65 -3.73
CA TYR A 98 -2.94 -12.99 -2.67
C TYR A 98 -1.45 -13.02 -3.02
N PHE A 99 -0.76 -11.88 -2.93
CA PHE A 99 0.66 -11.82 -3.29
C PHE A 99 1.55 -12.55 -2.28
N ASP A 100 1.31 -12.36 -0.98
CA ASP A 100 2.17 -12.89 0.09
C ASP A 100 2.20 -14.44 0.16
N GLN A 101 1.10 -15.11 -0.24
CA GLN A 101 1.00 -16.58 -0.22
C GLN A 101 1.85 -17.28 -1.31
N LEU A 102 2.49 -16.53 -2.22
CA LEU A 102 3.23 -17.11 -3.33
C LEU A 102 4.73 -17.25 -3.06
N ARG A 103 5.24 -16.69 -1.95
CA ARG A 103 6.68 -16.73 -1.60
C ARG A 103 7.22 -18.17 -1.50
N ASP A 104 6.35 -19.13 -1.16
CA ASP A 104 6.69 -20.55 -1.04
C ASP A 104 6.65 -21.35 -2.38
N GLN A 105 6.56 -20.69 -3.55
CA GLN A 105 6.26 -21.38 -4.82
C GLN A 105 7.36 -21.36 -5.87
N LEU A 106 8.57 -20.84 -5.58
CA LEU A 106 9.69 -20.94 -6.51
C LEU A 106 10.49 -22.20 -6.25
N ASP A 107 10.65 -23.01 -7.28
CA ASP A 107 11.54 -24.18 -7.26
C ASP A 107 12.96 -23.68 -7.54
N GLU A 108 13.82 -23.75 -6.51
CA GLU A 108 15.17 -23.22 -6.54
C GLU A 108 16.11 -23.96 -7.50
N ASP A 109 15.81 -25.22 -7.80
CA ASP A 109 16.59 -26.07 -8.69
C ASP A 109 16.21 -25.86 -10.16
N ARG A 110 15.00 -25.35 -10.41
CA ARG A 110 14.53 -25.01 -11.75
C ARG A 110 15.02 -23.63 -12.18
N THR A 111 15.12 -23.45 -13.50
CA THR A 111 15.47 -22.16 -14.08
C THR A 111 14.35 -21.14 -13.91
N VAL A 112 14.68 -19.85 -14.05
CA VAL A 112 13.70 -18.75 -14.06
C VAL A 112 12.59 -19.02 -15.09
N LYS A 113 12.96 -19.40 -16.32
CA LYS A 113 12.01 -19.78 -17.39
C LYS A 113 11.08 -20.91 -16.94
N GLN A 114 11.64 -21.98 -16.40
CA GLN A 114 10.88 -23.16 -15.99
C GLN A 114 9.93 -22.88 -14.82
N ASN A 115 10.28 -21.95 -13.93
CA ASN A 115 9.40 -21.55 -12.84
C ASN A 115 8.10 -20.85 -13.31
N ILE A 116 8.07 -20.36 -14.55
CA ILE A 116 6.97 -19.60 -15.13
C ILE A 116 6.19 -20.40 -16.18
N ALA A 117 6.90 -20.98 -17.15
CA ALA A 117 6.30 -21.64 -18.31
C ALA A 117 6.59 -23.15 -18.37
N ASP A 118 7.17 -23.71 -17.32
CA ASP A 118 7.66 -25.09 -17.31
C ASP A 118 8.55 -25.37 -18.53
N ASP A 119 8.21 -26.38 -19.33
CA ASP A 119 8.95 -26.74 -20.55
C ASP A 119 8.48 -25.96 -21.78
N HIS A 120 7.45 -25.13 -21.66
CA HIS A 120 6.91 -24.35 -22.77
C HIS A 120 7.75 -23.08 -23.01
N ASP A 121 7.81 -22.65 -24.27
CA ASP A 121 8.45 -21.38 -24.68
C ASP A 121 7.45 -20.21 -24.73
N GLN A 122 6.20 -20.47 -24.35
CA GLN A 122 5.13 -19.49 -24.34
C GLN A 122 4.37 -19.52 -23.01
N VAL A 123 3.92 -18.34 -22.60
CA VAL A 123 3.04 -18.13 -21.45
C VAL A 123 1.76 -17.46 -21.94
N LEU A 124 0.62 -17.84 -21.35
CA LEU A 124 -0.67 -17.27 -21.68
C LEU A 124 -0.96 -16.10 -20.73
N ILE A 125 -0.99 -14.87 -21.25
CA ILE A 125 -1.31 -13.67 -20.47
C ILE A 125 -2.65 -13.13 -20.98
N ASN A 126 -3.68 -13.12 -20.13
CA ASN A 126 -5.02 -12.65 -20.48
C ASN A 126 -5.59 -13.29 -21.77
N GLY A 127 -5.30 -14.57 -21.99
CA GLY A 127 -5.74 -15.30 -23.19
C GLY A 127 -4.88 -15.08 -24.44
N THR A 128 -3.81 -14.28 -24.36
CA THR A 128 -2.86 -14.06 -25.46
C THR A 128 -1.57 -14.83 -25.19
N ALA A 129 -1.13 -15.65 -26.15
CA ALA A 129 0.14 -16.36 -26.04
C ALA A 129 1.31 -15.41 -26.31
N ARG A 130 2.26 -15.34 -25.38
CA ARG A 130 3.47 -14.52 -25.49
C ARG A 130 4.70 -15.39 -25.28
N HIS A 131 5.77 -15.10 -26.02
CA HIS A 131 7.04 -15.81 -25.86
C HIS A 131 7.68 -15.52 -24.50
N ILE A 132 8.17 -16.55 -23.83
CA ILE A 132 8.60 -16.48 -22.42
C ILE A 132 9.73 -15.47 -22.19
N TYR A 133 10.73 -15.43 -23.08
CA TYR A 133 11.84 -14.48 -22.92
C TYR A 133 11.40 -13.03 -23.10
N GLY A 134 10.42 -12.78 -23.98
CA GLY A 134 9.87 -11.44 -24.16
C GLY A 134 8.94 -11.03 -23.03
N TYR A 135 8.36 -11.98 -22.31
CA TYR A 135 7.61 -11.73 -21.08
C TYR A 135 8.54 -11.46 -19.90
N LEU A 136 9.54 -12.32 -19.69
CA LEU A 136 10.54 -12.17 -18.62
C LEU A 136 11.38 -10.89 -18.75
N GLN A 137 11.54 -10.37 -19.96
CA GLN A 137 12.21 -9.09 -20.19
C GLN A 137 11.44 -7.91 -19.57
N ASP A 138 10.10 -7.96 -19.51
CA ASP A 138 9.29 -6.95 -18.81
C ASP A 138 9.57 -6.95 -17.31
N PHE A 139 10.04 -8.08 -16.77
CA PHE A 139 10.45 -8.25 -15.37
C PHE A 139 11.97 -8.14 -15.21
N LEU A 140 12.64 -7.48 -16.17
CA LEU A 140 14.07 -7.17 -16.15
C LEU A 140 14.99 -8.40 -16.15
N PHE A 141 14.52 -9.55 -16.62
CA PHE A 141 15.36 -10.72 -16.84
C PHE A 141 15.93 -10.75 -18.26
N THR A 142 17.26 -10.77 -18.36
CA THR A 142 17.93 -11.03 -19.63
C THR A 142 17.72 -12.49 -20.07
N PRO A 143 17.83 -12.81 -21.38
CA PRO A 143 17.71 -14.19 -21.85
C PRO A 143 18.72 -15.16 -21.23
N GLU A 144 19.89 -14.68 -20.85
CA GLU A 144 20.90 -15.47 -20.14
C GLU A 144 20.44 -15.76 -18.71
N ARG A 145 20.02 -14.72 -17.97
CA ARG A 145 19.47 -14.86 -16.61
C ARG A 145 18.24 -15.76 -16.56
N ALA A 146 17.39 -15.69 -17.56
CA ALA A 146 16.19 -16.53 -17.66
C ALA A 146 16.50 -18.05 -17.72
N ARG A 147 17.73 -18.43 -18.08
CA ARG A 147 18.19 -19.83 -18.14
C ARG A 147 18.95 -20.28 -16.88
N THR A 148 19.15 -19.38 -15.93
CA THR A 148 19.88 -19.67 -14.70
C THR A 148 18.93 -20.29 -13.66
N PRO A 149 19.40 -21.23 -12.82
CA PRO A 149 18.63 -21.73 -11.67
C PRO A 149 18.28 -20.63 -10.67
N VAL A 150 17.09 -20.72 -10.06
CA VAL A 150 16.58 -19.70 -9.13
C VAL A 150 17.42 -19.58 -7.86
N ARG A 151 18.08 -20.64 -7.41
CA ARG A 151 19.00 -20.60 -6.25
C ARG A 151 20.14 -19.58 -6.35
N VAL A 152 20.48 -19.13 -7.56
CA VAL A 152 21.58 -18.17 -7.84
C VAL A 152 21.08 -16.72 -7.88
N LEU A 153 19.76 -16.50 -7.86
CA LEU A 153 19.18 -15.16 -7.90
C LEU A 153 19.32 -14.43 -6.56
N SER A 154 19.47 -13.11 -6.62
CA SER A 154 19.36 -12.23 -5.45
C SER A 154 17.92 -12.22 -4.90
N GLY A 155 17.72 -11.71 -3.68
CA GLY A 155 16.38 -11.56 -3.10
C GLY A 155 15.44 -10.73 -3.98
N GLY A 156 15.92 -9.57 -4.47
CA GLY A 156 15.17 -8.73 -5.41
C GLY A 156 14.83 -9.42 -6.72
N GLU A 157 15.79 -10.15 -7.32
CA GLU A 157 15.53 -10.96 -8.51
C GLU A 157 14.49 -12.06 -8.23
N LYS A 158 14.53 -12.74 -7.08
CA LYS A 158 13.50 -13.72 -6.70
C LYS A 158 12.12 -13.06 -6.58
N ASN A 159 12.04 -11.85 -6.04
CA ASN A 159 10.78 -11.10 -5.95
C ASN A 159 10.23 -10.67 -7.31
N ARG A 160 11.09 -10.23 -8.25
CA ARG A 160 10.66 -9.98 -9.64
C ARG A 160 10.13 -11.23 -10.31
N LEU A 161 10.79 -12.37 -10.08
CA LEU A 161 10.30 -13.66 -10.61
C LEU A 161 8.96 -14.05 -10.00
N LEU A 162 8.76 -13.77 -8.71
CA LEU A 162 7.50 -14.00 -8.02
C LEU A 162 6.37 -13.16 -8.64
N LEU A 163 6.64 -11.87 -8.91
CA LEU A 163 5.71 -10.99 -9.61
C LEU A 163 5.40 -11.52 -11.01
N ALA A 164 6.41 -11.94 -11.78
CA ALA A 164 6.19 -12.59 -13.08
C ALA A 164 5.25 -13.78 -12.93
N LYS A 165 5.48 -14.65 -11.95
CA LYS A 165 4.62 -15.83 -11.73
C LYS A 165 3.19 -15.44 -11.37
N LEU A 166 3.01 -14.45 -10.50
CA LEU A 166 1.71 -13.94 -10.08
C LEU A 166 0.88 -13.48 -11.29
N PHE A 167 1.46 -12.64 -12.15
CA PHE A 167 0.76 -12.04 -13.29
C PHE A 167 0.54 -12.99 -14.48
N THR A 168 1.06 -14.22 -14.43
CA THR A 168 0.66 -15.28 -15.39
C THR A 168 -0.71 -15.88 -15.11
N ARG A 169 -1.20 -15.78 -13.87
CA ARG A 169 -2.47 -16.39 -13.47
C ARG A 169 -3.62 -15.43 -13.77
N PRO A 170 -4.75 -15.92 -14.30
CA PRO A 170 -5.94 -15.09 -14.42
C PRO A 170 -6.42 -14.74 -13.01
N ALA A 171 -6.33 -13.45 -12.67
CA ALA A 171 -6.86 -12.88 -11.45
C ALA A 171 -7.74 -11.70 -11.83
N ASN A 172 -8.84 -11.50 -11.11
CA ASN A 172 -9.67 -10.31 -11.26
C ASN A 172 -9.79 -9.51 -9.94
N LEU A 173 -9.32 -10.08 -8.84
CA LEU A 173 -9.06 -9.39 -7.58
C LEU A 173 -7.64 -9.74 -7.11
N LEU A 174 -6.76 -8.75 -7.09
CA LEU A 174 -5.41 -8.86 -6.56
C LEU A 174 -5.36 -8.24 -5.17
N ILE A 175 -4.83 -8.99 -4.20
CA ILE A 175 -4.65 -8.53 -2.82
C ILE A 175 -3.15 -8.50 -2.51
N LEU A 176 -2.69 -7.32 -2.08
CA LEU A 176 -1.31 -7.04 -1.71
C LEU A 176 -1.33 -6.56 -0.25
N ASP A 177 -0.76 -7.35 0.65
CA ASP A 177 -0.63 -6.98 2.06
C ASP A 177 0.84 -6.73 2.35
N GLU A 178 1.18 -5.46 2.60
CA GLU A 178 2.55 -4.99 2.85
C GLU A 178 3.58 -5.40 1.77
N PRO A 179 3.30 -5.16 0.47
CA PRO A 179 4.18 -5.61 -0.60
C PRO A 179 5.51 -4.87 -0.61
N THR A 180 5.63 -3.67 -0.04
CA THR A 180 6.82 -2.82 -0.12
C THR A 180 7.94 -3.24 0.82
N ASN A 181 7.65 -3.99 1.89
CA ASN A 181 8.62 -4.25 2.96
C ASN A 181 9.79 -5.15 2.56
N ASP A 182 9.61 -5.97 1.53
CA ASP A 182 10.63 -6.94 1.08
C ASP A 182 11.12 -6.67 -0.34
N LEU A 183 10.67 -5.57 -0.96
CA LEU A 183 11.05 -5.22 -2.33
C LEU A 183 12.21 -4.24 -2.33
N ASP A 184 13.17 -4.45 -3.23
CA ASP A 184 14.11 -3.39 -3.58
C ASP A 184 13.41 -2.32 -4.42
N MET A 185 14.01 -1.13 -4.49
CA MET A 185 13.43 0.03 -5.20
C MET A 185 13.08 -0.31 -6.66
N GLU A 186 13.95 -1.03 -7.36
CA GLU A 186 13.73 -1.42 -8.76
C GLU A 186 12.50 -2.34 -8.92
N THR A 187 12.27 -3.25 -7.98
CA THR A 187 11.09 -4.13 -8.01
C THR A 187 9.82 -3.41 -7.55
N LEU A 188 9.94 -2.43 -6.65
CA LEU A 188 8.82 -1.57 -6.25
C LEU A 188 8.33 -0.73 -7.42
N ASP A 189 9.24 -0.09 -8.16
CA ASP A 189 8.92 0.69 -9.37
C ASP A 189 8.23 -0.19 -10.42
N LEU A 190 8.77 -1.40 -10.66
CA LEU A 190 8.15 -2.38 -11.56
C LEU A 190 6.74 -2.78 -11.09
N LEU A 191 6.56 -3.04 -9.79
CA LEU A 191 5.26 -3.38 -9.24
C LEU A 191 4.26 -2.24 -9.44
N GLU A 192 4.68 -0.99 -9.24
CA GLU A 192 3.85 0.19 -9.49
C GLU A 192 3.36 0.21 -10.95
N GLU A 193 4.27 0.07 -11.93
CA GLU A 193 3.92 0.03 -13.35
C GLU A 193 2.93 -1.11 -13.67
N LEU A 194 3.20 -2.33 -13.16
CA LEU A 194 2.33 -3.49 -13.37
C LEU A 194 0.92 -3.26 -12.80
N LEU A 195 0.81 -2.64 -11.62
CA LEU A 195 -0.48 -2.31 -11.01
C LEU A 195 -1.18 -1.17 -11.74
N LEU A 196 -0.43 -0.23 -12.32
CA LEU A 196 -0.99 0.85 -13.13
C LEU A 196 -1.64 0.35 -14.42
N ASP A 197 -1.11 -0.71 -15.02
CA ASP A 197 -1.67 -1.33 -16.24
C ASP A 197 -2.69 -2.43 -15.97
N TYR A 198 -2.72 -2.97 -14.74
CA TYR A 198 -3.65 -4.02 -14.35
C TYR A 198 -5.11 -3.55 -14.43
N GLN A 199 -5.91 -4.32 -15.19
CA GLN A 199 -7.34 -4.05 -15.46
C GLN A 199 -8.29 -4.67 -14.42
N GLY A 200 -7.77 -5.51 -13.53
CA GLY A 200 -8.54 -6.08 -12.43
C GLY A 200 -8.69 -5.12 -11.27
N THR A 201 -9.31 -5.61 -10.20
CA THR A 201 -9.45 -4.88 -8.94
C THR A 201 -8.23 -5.15 -8.05
N VAL A 202 -7.76 -4.12 -7.35
CA VAL A 202 -6.62 -4.20 -6.43
C VAL A 202 -7.05 -3.77 -5.03
N LEU A 203 -6.75 -4.60 -4.03
CA LEU A 203 -6.77 -4.23 -2.62
C LEU A 203 -5.32 -4.18 -2.13
N LEU A 204 -4.91 -3.04 -1.61
CA LEU A 204 -3.53 -2.79 -1.23
C LEU A 204 -3.46 -2.32 0.22
N VAL A 205 -2.73 -3.04 1.05
CA VAL A 205 -2.28 -2.59 2.37
C VAL A 205 -0.82 -2.22 2.23
N SER A 206 -0.45 -0.99 2.56
CA SER A 206 0.94 -0.56 2.59
C SER A 206 1.11 0.60 3.56
N HIS A 207 2.28 0.69 4.17
CA HIS A 207 2.71 1.87 4.91
C HIS A 207 3.42 2.91 4.02
N ASP A 208 3.76 2.57 2.78
CA ASP A 208 4.36 3.48 1.81
C ASP A 208 3.31 4.43 1.21
N ARG A 209 3.43 5.71 1.58
CA ARG A 209 2.51 6.77 1.14
C ARG A 209 2.63 7.06 -0.35
N SER A 210 3.85 7.09 -0.88
CA SER A 210 4.12 7.39 -2.29
C SER A 210 3.51 6.32 -3.18
N PHE A 211 3.76 5.05 -2.84
CA PHE A 211 3.19 3.91 -3.54
C PHE A 211 1.66 3.90 -3.51
N LEU A 212 1.05 4.16 -2.34
CA LEU A 212 -0.41 4.30 -2.22
C LEU A 212 -0.94 5.43 -3.10
N ASN A 213 -0.33 6.61 -3.05
CA ASN A 213 -0.79 7.79 -3.80
C ASN A 213 -0.76 7.59 -5.32
N ASN A 214 0.23 6.85 -5.81
CA ASN A 214 0.40 6.55 -7.24
C ASN A 214 -0.57 5.48 -7.72
N VAL A 215 -0.78 4.42 -6.93
CA VAL A 215 -1.55 3.25 -7.36
C VAL A 215 -3.05 3.39 -7.07
N VAL A 216 -3.44 3.90 -5.90
CA VAL A 216 -4.82 3.78 -5.42
C VAL A 216 -5.73 4.92 -5.91
N THR A 217 -7.00 4.56 -6.05
CA THR A 217 -8.08 5.47 -6.45
C THR A 217 -8.98 5.90 -5.29
N SER A 218 -8.99 5.10 -4.22
CA SER A 218 -9.69 5.35 -2.97
C SER A 218 -8.97 4.65 -1.83
N SER A 219 -9.25 5.08 -0.61
CA SER A 219 -8.65 4.52 0.60
C SER A 219 -9.73 4.19 1.63
N LEU A 220 -9.59 3.04 2.28
CA LEU A 220 -10.35 2.64 3.46
C LEU A 220 -9.49 2.94 4.68
N ILE A 221 -9.97 3.86 5.50
CA ILE A 221 -9.27 4.35 6.68
C ILE A 221 -9.78 3.60 7.89
N PHE A 222 -8.86 2.99 8.62
CA PHE A 222 -9.09 2.30 9.88
C PHE A 222 -8.53 3.15 11.02
N ASP A 223 -9.39 3.58 11.93
CA ASP A 223 -8.99 4.33 13.12
C ASP A 223 -8.72 3.44 14.35
N GLY A 224 -8.93 2.12 14.20
CA GLY A 224 -8.78 1.13 15.27
C GLY A 224 -9.97 1.04 16.23
N SER A 225 -11.01 1.86 16.06
CA SER A 225 -12.25 1.81 16.85
C SER A 225 -13.28 0.80 16.30
N GLY A 226 -12.96 0.16 15.17
CA GLY A 226 -13.87 -0.67 14.40
C GLY A 226 -14.57 0.07 13.26
N LYS A 227 -14.47 1.40 13.20
CA LYS A 227 -15.00 2.18 12.10
C LYS A 227 -14.04 2.16 10.91
N VAL A 228 -14.62 1.97 9.73
CA VAL A 228 -13.91 2.03 8.45
C VAL A 228 -14.55 3.12 7.60
N GLU A 229 -13.78 4.15 7.27
CA GLU A 229 -14.22 5.27 6.44
C GLU A 229 -13.64 5.17 5.03
N GLU A 230 -14.47 5.32 3.99
CA GLU A 230 -14.00 5.40 2.61
C GLU A 230 -13.73 6.85 2.20
N VAL A 231 -12.50 7.12 1.78
CA VAL A 231 -12.05 8.41 1.24
C VAL A 231 -11.67 8.23 -0.23
N ILE A 232 -12.04 9.20 -1.07
CA ILE A 232 -11.62 9.22 -2.47
C ILE A 232 -10.23 9.81 -2.53
N GLY A 233 -9.28 9.08 -3.12
CA GLY A 233 -7.88 9.49 -3.17
C GLY A 233 -6.95 8.60 -2.36
N GLY A 234 -5.67 8.99 -2.37
CA GLY A 234 -4.60 8.31 -1.65
C GLY A 234 -4.49 8.76 -0.19
N TYR A 235 -3.32 8.52 0.40
CA TYR A 235 -3.01 8.91 1.77
C TYR A 235 -3.04 10.44 1.97
N ASP A 236 -2.53 11.20 0.99
CA ASP A 236 -2.45 12.67 1.10
C ASP A 236 -3.84 13.32 1.06
N ASP A 237 -4.75 12.75 0.25
CA ASP A 237 -6.13 13.21 0.14
C ASP A 237 -6.88 12.99 1.48
N TRP A 238 -6.53 11.93 2.22
CA TRP A 238 -7.04 11.66 3.56
C TRP A 238 -6.46 12.62 4.61
N LEU A 239 -5.14 12.85 4.61
CA LEU A 239 -4.52 13.85 5.48
C LEU A 239 -5.15 15.24 5.30
N ALA A 240 -5.43 15.62 4.05
CA ALA A 240 -6.07 16.90 3.73
C ALA A 240 -7.55 16.98 4.15
N THR A 241 -8.22 15.84 4.37
CA THR A 241 -9.59 15.78 4.89
C THR A 241 -9.66 15.69 6.41
N GLN A 242 -8.54 15.38 7.10
CA GLN A 242 -8.49 15.59 8.53
C GLN A 242 -8.60 17.09 8.80
N PRO A 243 -9.52 17.53 9.69
CA PRO A 243 -9.44 18.87 10.20
C PRO A 243 -8.06 19.01 10.85
N GLU A 244 -7.23 19.90 10.31
CA GLU A 244 -6.11 20.43 11.07
C GLU A 244 -6.64 20.68 12.50
N ILE A 245 -5.94 20.17 13.50
CA ILE A 245 -6.15 20.60 14.88
C ILE A 245 -5.63 22.05 14.92
N ILE A 246 -6.43 22.96 14.36
CA ILE A 246 -6.17 24.39 14.33
C ILE A 246 -6.44 24.86 15.77
N ALA A 247 -5.35 25.00 16.52
CA ALA A 247 -5.31 25.90 17.66
C ALA A 247 -6.04 27.21 17.29
N PRO A 248 -6.86 27.79 18.18
CA PRO A 248 -7.98 28.65 17.81
C PRO A 248 -7.55 29.81 16.90
N ALA A 249 -8.01 29.77 15.65
CA ALA A 249 -7.73 30.78 14.64
C ALA A 249 -8.41 32.12 15.01
N LYS A 250 -7.59 33.17 15.06
CA LYS A 250 -8.05 34.56 14.94
C LYS A 250 -8.82 34.71 13.63
N LYS A 251 -10.04 35.24 13.73
CA LYS A 251 -10.93 35.54 12.61
C LYS A 251 -10.23 36.41 11.57
N GLU A 252 -9.94 35.85 10.40
CA GLU A 252 -9.69 36.63 9.20
C GLU A 252 -10.84 36.47 8.21
N LYS A 253 -11.26 37.61 7.67
CA LYS A 253 -12.48 37.81 6.89
C LYS A 253 -12.33 37.18 5.49
N LEU A 254 -13.43 36.59 5.03
CA LEU A 254 -13.65 36.11 3.67
C LEU A 254 -13.19 37.13 2.61
N ASN A 255 -12.42 36.66 1.62
CA ASN A 255 -12.43 37.19 0.26
C ASN A 255 -11.90 36.16 -0.77
N PRO A 256 -12.23 36.33 -2.08
CA PRO A 256 -12.65 35.24 -2.95
C PRO A 256 -11.57 34.73 -3.92
N ALA A 257 -11.78 33.48 -4.37
CA ALA A 257 -11.25 32.75 -5.55
C ALA A 257 -9.73 32.80 -5.88
N PRO A 258 -9.12 31.67 -6.26
CA PRO A 258 -7.67 31.47 -6.24
C PRO A 258 -6.95 32.23 -7.37
N ARG A 259 -5.94 33.03 -7.00
CA ARG A 259 -4.90 33.53 -7.91
C ARG A 259 -3.64 32.66 -7.79
N LYS A 260 -3.10 32.28 -8.95
CA LYS A 260 -1.85 31.52 -9.13
C LYS A 260 -0.74 32.06 -8.21
N GLN A 261 -0.19 31.19 -7.36
CA GLN A 261 0.90 31.51 -6.44
C GLN A 261 2.22 31.68 -7.22
N ARG A 262 3.03 32.66 -6.80
CA ARG A 262 4.41 32.88 -7.26
C ARG A 262 5.37 32.14 -6.32
N PRO A 263 6.54 31.68 -6.80
CA PRO A 263 7.51 30.96 -5.98
C PRO A 263 8.04 31.84 -4.83
N ARG A 264 8.06 31.28 -3.62
CA ARG A 264 8.60 31.85 -2.39
C ARG A 264 10.10 31.55 -2.31
N LYS A 265 10.89 32.44 -1.70
CA LYS A 265 12.33 32.26 -1.40
C LYS A 265 12.54 31.93 0.08
N LEU A 266 13.61 31.20 0.39
CA LEU A 266 14.03 30.86 1.75
C LEU A 266 14.31 32.11 2.60
N SER A 267 13.74 32.17 3.79
CA SER A 267 14.08 33.20 4.78
C SER A 267 15.44 32.92 5.44
N PHE A 268 16.06 33.95 6.04
CA PHE A 268 17.35 33.83 6.73
C PHE A 268 17.36 32.76 7.83
N LYS A 269 16.23 32.57 8.52
CA LYS A 269 16.09 31.53 9.55
C LYS A 269 16.03 30.12 8.94
N GLU A 270 15.30 29.98 7.84
CA GLU A 270 15.15 28.72 7.11
C GLU A 270 16.47 28.28 6.45
N LYS A 271 17.28 29.21 5.93
CA LYS A 271 18.63 28.89 5.43
C LYS A 271 19.55 28.36 6.53
N GLN A 272 19.54 28.99 7.70
CA GLN A 272 20.34 28.55 8.84
C GLN A 272 19.86 27.21 9.43
N GLU A 273 18.57 26.91 9.30
CA GLU A 273 17.97 25.62 9.66
C GLU A 273 18.44 24.53 8.69
N LEU A 274 18.36 24.78 7.38
CA LEU A 274 18.83 23.86 6.33
C LEU A 274 20.32 23.50 6.48
N GLU A 275 21.17 24.44 6.89
CA GLU A 275 22.60 24.16 7.16
C GLU A 275 22.83 23.26 8.38
N LYS A 276 21.91 23.23 9.34
CA LYS A 276 22.06 22.49 10.61
C LYS A 276 21.46 21.09 10.57
N LEU A 277 20.39 20.90 9.80
CA LEU A 277 19.65 19.63 9.73
C LEU A 277 20.54 18.43 9.37
N PRO A 278 21.47 18.50 8.39
CA PRO A 278 22.36 17.37 8.10
C PRO A 278 23.22 16.94 9.31
N GLN A 279 23.71 17.90 10.10
CA GLN A 279 24.51 17.59 11.30
C GLN A 279 23.68 16.95 12.41
N GLN A 280 22.40 17.31 12.51
CA GLN A 280 21.48 16.72 13.49
C GLN A 280 21.08 15.31 13.09
N ILE A 281 20.84 15.10 11.79
CA ILE A 281 20.57 13.79 11.19
C ILE A 281 21.76 12.84 11.42
N ASP A 282 22.97 13.23 11.03
CA ASP A 282 24.18 12.41 11.22
C ASP A 282 24.39 11.99 12.68
N ALA A 283 24.12 12.90 13.64
CA ALA A 283 24.24 12.61 15.06
C ALA A 283 23.21 11.60 15.56
N LEU A 284 21.97 11.71 15.09
CA LEU A 284 20.87 10.81 15.44
C LEU A 284 21.06 9.42 14.81
N GLU A 285 21.53 9.33 13.56
CA GLU A 285 21.88 8.07 12.91
C GLU A 285 23.03 7.34 13.62
N THR A 286 24.05 8.10 14.05
CA THR A 286 25.16 7.54 14.84
C THR A 286 24.66 6.97 16.16
N GLU A 287 23.78 7.70 16.87
CA GLU A 287 23.19 7.23 18.13
C GLU A 287 22.30 5.99 17.92
N GLN A 288 21.54 5.94 16.81
CA GLN A 288 20.71 4.79 16.44
C GLN A 288 21.57 3.55 16.19
N ALA A 289 22.67 3.69 15.43
CA ALA A 289 23.60 2.60 15.14
C ALA A 289 24.24 2.03 16.42
N GLU A 290 24.69 2.91 17.33
CA GLU A 290 25.26 2.48 18.62
C GLU A 290 24.25 1.73 19.50
N LEU A 291 22.98 2.16 19.51
CA LEU A 291 21.92 1.50 20.27
C LEU A 291 21.58 0.13 19.68
N HIS A 292 21.57 -0.01 18.34
CA HIS A 292 21.38 -1.29 17.67
C HIS A 292 22.54 -2.26 17.93
N GLU A 293 23.79 -1.79 17.92
CA GLU A 293 24.96 -2.61 18.23
C GLU A 293 24.91 -3.11 19.68
N LYS A 294 24.58 -2.24 20.63
CA LYS A 294 24.39 -2.62 22.04
C LYS A 294 23.25 -3.63 22.23
N MET A 295 22.16 -3.51 21.47
CA MET A 295 21.03 -4.44 21.50
C MET A 295 21.28 -5.77 20.79
N ALA A 296 22.30 -5.85 19.93
CA ALA A 296 22.71 -7.07 19.26
C ALA A 296 23.62 -7.96 20.14
N ASP A 297 24.14 -7.43 21.26
CA ASP A 297 24.99 -8.18 22.19
C ASP A 297 24.17 -9.25 22.96
N PRO A 298 24.47 -10.56 22.80
CA PRO A 298 23.77 -11.64 23.49
C PRO A 298 23.96 -11.65 25.01
N THR A 299 24.94 -10.92 25.55
CA THR A 299 25.16 -10.78 27.00
C THR A 299 24.10 -9.90 27.65
N LEU A 300 23.57 -8.91 26.92
CA LEU A 300 22.53 -7.98 27.39
C LEU A 300 21.24 -8.70 27.83
N TYR A 301 20.89 -9.79 27.13
CA TYR A 301 19.71 -10.59 27.43
C TYR A 301 19.95 -11.63 28.54
N LYS A 302 21.20 -11.89 28.90
CA LYS A 302 21.59 -12.84 29.97
C LYS A 302 21.69 -12.17 31.33
N GLU A 303 22.00 -10.88 31.38
CA GLU A 303 22.17 -10.13 32.64
C GLU A 303 20.84 -9.67 33.26
N GLY A 304 19.69 -9.91 32.61
CA GLY A 304 18.37 -9.83 33.25
C GLY A 304 17.79 -8.43 33.45
N ASP A 305 18.45 -7.38 32.94
CA ASP A 305 18.02 -5.98 33.13
C ASP A 305 16.99 -5.55 32.07
N GLY A 306 15.77 -6.10 32.17
CA GLY A 306 14.67 -5.81 31.25
C GLY A 306 14.25 -4.34 31.19
N THR A 307 14.59 -3.56 32.23
CA THR A 307 14.41 -2.10 32.28
C THR A 307 15.30 -1.38 31.28
N LEU A 308 16.58 -1.77 31.17
CA LEU A 308 17.56 -1.19 30.25
C LEU A 308 17.16 -1.43 28.79
N ILE A 309 16.72 -2.64 28.46
CA ILE A 309 16.21 -2.99 27.12
C ILE A 309 14.98 -2.14 26.76
N THR A 310 14.08 -1.91 27.72
CA THR A 310 12.88 -1.09 27.50
C THR A 310 13.27 0.37 27.25
N THR A 311 14.20 0.92 28.03
CA THR A 311 14.70 2.29 27.84
C THR A 311 15.41 2.47 26.50
N MET A 312 16.19 1.48 26.05
CA MET A 312 16.85 1.52 24.75
C MET A 312 15.82 1.48 23.60
N LYS A 313 14.78 0.65 23.70
CA LYS A 313 13.68 0.61 22.73
C LYS A 313 12.91 1.93 22.67
N GLU A 314 12.61 2.54 23.82
CA GLU A 314 11.97 3.86 23.87
C GLU A 314 12.85 4.96 23.27
N ARG A 315 14.18 4.87 23.46
CA ARG A 315 15.12 5.84 22.86
C ARG A 315 15.21 5.67 21.35
N LEU A 316 15.28 4.44 20.84
CA LEU A 316 15.25 4.15 19.41
C LEU A 316 13.97 4.68 18.75
N ALA A 317 12.80 4.43 19.35
CA ALA A 317 11.53 4.95 18.83
C ALA A 317 11.48 6.49 18.78
N LYS A 318 12.09 7.17 19.76
CA LYS A 318 12.18 8.64 19.77
C LYS A 318 13.16 9.17 18.72
N ILE A 319 14.29 8.49 18.51
CA ILE A 319 15.28 8.86 17.49
C ILE A 319 14.65 8.71 16.10
N GLU A 320 13.92 7.62 15.86
CA GLU A 320 13.22 7.36 14.60
C GLU A 320 12.21 8.46 14.24
N ILE A 321 11.35 8.84 15.20
CA ILE A 321 10.39 9.96 15.02
C ILE A 321 11.11 11.29 14.75
N THR A 322 12.24 11.52 15.41
CA THR A 322 13.00 12.79 15.26
C THR A 322 13.73 12.85 13.92
N LEU A 323 14.34 11.74 13.50
CA LEU A 323 14.96 11.61 12.18
C LEU A 323 13.94 11.83 11.06
N GLU A 324 12.76 11.21 11.15
CA GLU A 324 11.68 11.40 10.17
C GLU A 324 11.28 12.87 10.05
N ALA A 325 11.14 13.57 11.18
CA ALA A 325 10.82 15.00 11.21
C ALA A 325 11.96 15.88 10.64
N ASP A 326 13.21 15.58 10.97
CA ASP A 326 14.38 16.34 10.51
C ASP A 326 14.62 16.16 8.99
N TYR A 327 14.42 14.95 8.45
CA TYR A 327 14.47 14.70 7.01
C TYR A 327 13.33 15.40 6.26
N GLN A 328 12.10 15.32 6.77
CA GLN A 328 10.96 16.02 6.17
C GLN A 328 11.22 17.53 6.14
N ARG A 329 11.76 18.08 7.23
CA ARG A 329 12.09 19.50 7.32
C ARG A 329 13.22 19.89 6.37
N TRP A 330 14.22 19.03 6.19
CA TRP A 330 15.34 19.28 5.28
C TRP A 330 14.86 19.28 3.82
N GLU A 331 14.02 18.33 3.43
CA GLU A 331 13.43 18.25 2.09
C GLU A 331 12.52 19.44 1.78
N GLU A 332 11.66 19.84 2.72
CA GLU A 332 10.80 21.02 2.59
C GLU A 332 11.61 22.30 2.31
N LEU A 333 12.78 22.44 2.94
CA LEU A 333 13.63 23.60 2.79
C LEU A 333 14.49 23.53 1.51
N ASP A 334 14.95 22.35 1.11
CA ASP A 334 15.78 22.14 -0.10
C ASP A 334 14.97 22.36 -1.40
N GLN A 335 13.67 22.06 -1.39
CA GLN A 335 12.78 22.30 -2.53
C GLN A 335 12.47 23.79 -2.77
N ILE A 336 12.81 24.70 -1.85
CA ILE A 336 12.56 26.13 -2.00
C ILE A 336 13.72 26.77 -2.77
N PRO A 337 13.47 27.36 -3.96
CA PRO A 337 14.52 27.99 -4.75
C PRO A 337 15.16 29.19 -4.02
N GLU A 338 16.48 29.29 -4.08
CA GLU A 338 17.28 30.36 -3.43
C GLU A 338 16.88 31.80 -3.80
#